data_AF-A0A957N757-F1
#
_entry.id   AF-A0A957N757-F1
#
_cell.length_a   1.000
_cell.length_b   1.000
_cell.length_c   1.000
_cell.angle_alpha   90.00
_cell.angle_beta   90.00
_cell.angle_gamma   90.00
#
_symmetry.space_group_name_H-M   'P 1'
#
loop_
_entity.id
_entity.type
_entity.pdbx_description
1 polymer ?
#
loop_
_entity_poly.entity_id
_entity_poly.type
_entity_poly.pdbx_seq_one_letter_code
_entity_poly.pdbx_strand_id
1 'polypeptide(L)'
;MTNPIRIGVIGGSGVYQMEALQDVEEISLETPFGAPSDNYVVGTLHGQRVAFLARHGRGHRISPSRVNYRANIYGFKTLGVEYLIG
;
A
#
# COMPACT_ATOMS: atom_id res chain seq x y z
N MET A 1 2.32 19.88 -10.85
CA MET A 1 1.62 19.67 -9.56
C MET A 1 1.55 18.17 -9.34
N THR A 2 2.11 17.65 -8.27
CA THR A 2 2.04 16.21 -7.97
C THR A 2 0.58 15.86 -7.64
N ASN A 3 0.01 14.89 -8.37
CA ASN A 3 -1.39 14.49 -8.17
C ASN A 3 -1.50 13.76 -6.80
N PRO A 4 -2.39 14.17 -5.88
CA PRO A 4 -2.46 13.57 -4.54
C PRO A 4 -2.85 12.08 -4.58
N ILE A 5 -2.26 11.31 -3.66
CA ILE A 5 -2.49 9.87 -3.52
C ILE A 5 -3.75 9.64 -2.66
N ARG A 6 -4.93 9.96 -3.21
CA ARG A 6 -6.19 9.88 -2.44
C ARG A 6 -6.69 8.45 -2.24
N ILE A 7 -6.32 7.52 -3.12
CA ILE A 7 -6.79 6.14 -3.12
C ILE A 7 -5.66 5.20 -2.68
N GLY A 8 -5.95 4.36 -1.69
CA GLY A 8 -5.15 3.23 -1.28
C GLY A 8 -5.83 1.91 -1.61
N VAL A 9 -5.05 0.89 -1.97
CA VAL A 9 -5.50 -0.47 -2.20
C VAL A 9 -4.67 -1.43 -1.34
N ILE A 10 -5.32 -2.24 -0.50
CA ILE A 10 -4.65 -3.25 0.32
C ILE A 10 -4.99 -4.66 -0.17
N GLY A 11 -4.11 -5.22 -1.01
CA GLY A 11 -4.30 -6.52 -1.65
C GLY A 11 -4.19 -7.70 -0.68
N GLY A 12 -5.16 -8.62 -0.73
CA GLY A 12 -5.12 -9.89 -0.01
C GLY A 12 -4.31 -10.97 -0.76
N SER A 13 -4.65 -12.24 -0.51
CA SER A 13 -4.03 -13.38 -1.19
C SER A 13 -4.15 -13.29 -2.70
N GLY A 14 -3.05 -13.46 -3.43
CA GLY A 14 -3.02 -13.46 -4.89
C GLY A 14 -2.93 -12.09 -5.55
N VAL A 15 -2.99 -10.99 -4.78
CA VAL A 15 -2.81 -9.63 -5.29
C VAL A 15 -1.57 -9.04 -4.62
N TYR A 16 -0.42 -9.15 -5.30
CA TYR A 16 0.87 -8.70 -4.77
C TYR A 16 1.47 -7.51 -5.54
N GLN A 17 0.89 -7.20 -6.69
CA GLN A 17 1.25 -6.08 -7.54
C GLN A 17 0.02 -5.64 -8.34
N MET A 18 0.00 -4.38 -8.76
CA MET A 18 -0.96 -3.87 -9.73
C MET A 18 -0.22 -3.60 -11.04
N GLU A 19 -0.23 -4.58 -11.96
CA GLU A 19 0.50 -4.50 -13.24
C GLU A 19 0.07 -3.33 -14.12
N ALA A 20 -1.16 -2.84 -13.94
CA ALA A 20 -1.69 -1.69 -14.66
C ALA A 20 -1.16 -0.33 -14.17
N LEU A 21 -0.36 -0.28 -13.10
CA LEU A 21 0.24 0.97 -12.62
C LEU A 21 1.36 1.44 -13.52
N GLN A 22 1.35 2.73 -13.84
CA GLN A 22 2.42 3.46 -14.52
C GLN A 22 3.19 4.33 -13.53
N ASP A 23 4.38 4.82 -13.92
CA ASP A 23 5.20 5.72 -13.09
C ASP A 23 5.40 5.20 -11.66
N VAL A 24 5.74 3.92 -11.55
CA VAL A 24 5.77 3.21 -10.27
C VAL A 24 6.98 3.63 -9.43
N GLU A 25 6.72 3.90 -8.15
CA GLU A 25 7.74 4.12 -7.13
C GLU A 25 7.45 3.26 -5.89
N GLU A 26 8.50 2.81 -5.21
CA GLU A 26 8.38 2.13 -3.93
C GLU A 26 8.69 3.10 -2.79
N ILE A 27 7.80 3.15 -1.80
CA ILE A 27 7.96 3.97 -0.61
C ILE A 27 8.08 3.05 0.60
N SER A 28 9.27 3.05 1.19
CA SER A 28 9.51 2.45 2.51
C SER A 28 9.16 3.46 3.60
N LEU A 29 8.39 3.03 4.60
CA LEU A 29 7.95 3.85 5.71
C LEU A 29 8.10 3.09 7.02
N GLU A 30 8.56 3.79 8.06
CA GLU A 30 8.40 3.36 9.44
C GLU A 30 7.17 4.04 10.04
N THR A 31 6.49 3.33 10.95
CA THR A 31 5.33 3.87 11.67
C THR A 31 5.53 3.74 13.17
N PRO A 32 4.83 4.54 13.99
CA PRO A 32 4.81 4.35 15.45
C PRO A 32 4.33 2.96 15.91
N PHE A 33 3.72 2.17 15.02
CA PHE A 33 3.25 0.82 15.29
C PHE A 33 4.20 -0.26 14.76
N GLY A 34 5.39 0.12 14.30
CA GLY A 34 6.38 -0.76 13.65
C GLY A 34 6.27 -0.73 12.12
N ALA A 35 6.90 -1.70 11.47
CA ALA A 35 6.91 -1.79 10.01
C ALA A 35 5.52 -2.21 9.46
N PRO A 36 5.09 -1.62 8.32
CA PRO A 36 4.02 -2.16 7.50
C PRO A 36 4.37 -3.56 6.98
N SER A 37 3.40 -4.20 6.33
CA SER A 37 3.56 -5.55 5.80
C SER A 37 4.59 -5.64 4.67
N ASP A 38 4.78 -4.55 3.93
CA ASP A 38 5.75 -4.38 2.84
C ASP A 38 5.97 -2.88 2.56
N ASN A 39 6.81 -2.55 1.58
CA ASN A 39 6.84 -1.20 1.01
C ASN A 39 5.51 -0.90 0.32
N TYR A 40 5.11 0.38 0.35
CA TYR A 40 3.99 0.83 -0.48
C TYR A 40 4.45 1.00 -1.91
N VAL A 41 3.66 0.51 -2.86
CA VAL A 41 3.87 0.74 -4.28
C VAL A 41 2.95 1.88 -4.70
N VAL A 42 3.50 3.01 -5.12
CA VAL A 42 2.72 4.15 -5.60
C VAL A 42 2.86 4.23 -7.10
N GLY A 43 1.74 4.39 -7.80
CA GLY A 43 1.73 4.49 -9.25
C GLY A 43 0.52 5.25 -9.76
N THR A 44 0.45 5.40 -11.07
CA THR A 44 -0.65 6.05 -11.78
C THR A 44 -1.52 4.99 -12.44
N LEU A 45 -2.81 4.97 -12.10
CA LEU A 45 -3.82 4.15 -12.76
C LEU A 45 -4.86 5.08 -13.41
N HIS A 46 -5.01 5.01 -14.73
CA HIS A 46 -5.97 5.86 -15.47
C HIS A 46 -5.87 7.37 -15.13
N GLY A 47 -4.64 7.89 -14.96
CA GLY A 47 -4.37 9.29 -14.60
C GLY A 47 -4.48 9.62 -13.11
N GLN A 48 -4.89 8.67 -12.25
CA GLN A 48 -5.00 8.84 -10.81
C GLN A 48 -3.82 8.21 -10.08
N ARG A 49 -3.22 8.93 -9.12
CA ARG A 49 -2.17 8.39 -8.25
C ARG A 49 -2.81 7.49 -7.18
N VAL A 50 -2.31 6.25 -7.05
CA VAL A 50 -2.83 5.20 -6.17
C VAL A 50 -1.67 4.59 -5.38
N ALA A 51 -1.86 4.37 -4.08
CA ALA A 51 -0.96 3.58 -3.25
C ALA A 51 -1.47 2.14 -3.12
N PHE A 52 -0.58 1.16 -3.25
CA PHE A 52 -0.87 -0.25 -3.08
C PHE A 52 0.00 -0.85 -1.97
N LEU A 53 -0.58 -1.74 -1.17
CA LEU A 53 0.14 -2.53 -0.17
C LEU A 53 -0.31 -4.00 -0.22
N ALA A 54 0.64 -4.92 -0.29
CA ALA A 54 0.37 -6.35 -0.11
C ALA A 54 0.15 -6.66 1.38
N ARG A 55 -1.08 -7.04 1.77
CA ARG A 55 -1.48 -7.29 3.17
C ARG A 55 -0.64 -8.35 3.86
N HIS A 56 -0.25 -9.39 3.12
CA HIS A 56 0.52 -10.51 3.62
C HIS A 56 2.03 -10.40 3.30
N GLY A 57 2.46 -9.23 2.82
CA GLY A 57 3.75 -9.03 2.20
C GLY A 57 3.86 -9.73 0.84
N ARG A 58 4.83 -9.33 0.02
CA ARG A 58 5.16 -10.06 -1.22
C ARG A 58 5.53 -11.50 -0.88
N GLY A 59 5.07 -12.43 -1.73
CA GLY A 59 5.24 -13.87 -1.50
C GLY A 59 4.40 -14.46 -0.37
N HIS A 60 3.43 -13.72 0.18
CA HIS A 60 2.47 -14.21 1.19
C HIS A 60 3.16 -14.78 2.45
N ARG A 61 4.20 -14.09 2.93
CA ARG A 61 5.02 -14.54 4.07
C ARG A 61 4.40 -14.26 5.44
N ILE A 62 3.43 -13.35 5.54
CA ILE A 62 2.80 -12.94 6.81
C ILE A 62 1.44 -13.63 6.95
N SER A 63 1.26 -14.41 8.01
CA SER A 63 -0.03 -15.05 8.31
C SER A 63 -1.09 -14.01 8.71
N PRO A 64 -2.39 -14.26 8.48
CA PRO A 64 -3.46 -13.30 8.81
C PRO A 64 -3.41 -12.77 10.26
N SER A 65 -3.07 -13.64 11.21
CA SER A 65 -2.93 -13.31 12.64
C SER A 65 -1.71 -12.43 12.99
N ARG A 66 -0.73 -12.32 12.08
CA ARG A 66 0.52 -11.58 12.28
C ARG A 66 0.61 -10.30 11.44
N VAL A 67 -0.43 -9.98 10.68
CA VAL A 67 -0.49 -8.74 9.90
C VAL A 67 -0.51 -7.54 10.85
N ASN A 68 0.41 -6.61 10.65
CA ASN A 68 0.45 -5.38 11.43
C ASN A 68 -0.53 -4.34 10.86
N TYR A 69 -1.83 -4.55 11.10
CA TYR A 69 -2.88 -3.68 10.56
C TYR A 69 -2.70 -2.21 10.97
N ARG A 70 -2.22 -1.93 12.18
CA ARG A 70 -2.00 -0.55 12.63
C ARG A 70 -0.92 0.13 11.79
N ALA A 71 0.20 -0.53 11.51
CA ALA A 71 1.24 0.02 10.65
C ALA A 71 0.78 0.16 9.18
N ASN A 72 0.02 -0.81 8.66
CA ASN A 72 -0.54 -0.73 7.31
C ASN A 72 -1.49 0.48 7.17
N ILE A 73 -2.43 0.66 8.09
CA ILE A 73 -3.39 1.78 8.00
C ILE A 73 -2.70 3.12 8.26
N TYR A 74 -1.76 3.18 9.20
CA TYR A 74 -1.01 4.39 9.49
C TYR A 74 -0.17 4.84 8.29
N GLY A 75 0.53 3.93 7.61
CA GLY A 75 1.33 4.29 6.44
C GLY A 75 0.49 4.83 5.29
N PHE A 76 -0.69 4.23 5.01
CA PHE A 76 -1.64 4.82 4.06
C PHE A 76 -2.04 6.25 4.47
N LYS A 77 -2.33 6.47 5.76
CA LYS A 77 -2.68 7.81 6.26
C LYS A 77 -1.52 8.81 6.08
N THR A 78 -0.28 8.40 6.33
CA THR A 78 0.93 9.23 6.13
C THR A 78 1.13 9.59 4.66
N LEU A 79 0.78 8.69 3.73
CA LEU A 79 0.83 8.94 2.28
C LEU A 79 -0.28 9.87 1.77
N GLY A 80 -1.22 10.29 2.63
CA GLY A 80 -2.33 11.16 2.25
C GLY A 80 -3.53 10.42 1.67
N VAL A 81 -3.63 9.10 1.86
CA VAL A 81 -4.80 8.33 1.44
C VAL A 81 -6.04 8.75 2.23
N GLU A 82 -7.13 8.94 1.50
CA GLU A 82 -8.45 9.29 2.02
C GLU A 82 -9.41 8.10 1.92
N TYR A 83 -9.28 7.29 0.87
CA TYR A 83 -10.13 6.13 0.58
C TYR A 83 -9.29 4.86 0.48
N LEU A 84 -9.63 3.84 1.26
CA LEU A 84 -8.95 2.55 1.24
C LEU A 84 -9.88 1.45 0.75
N ILE A 85 -9.42 0.69 -0.25
CA ILE A 85 -10.12 -0.48 -0.81
C ILE A 85 -9.33 -1.74 -0.43
N GLY A 86 -9.98 -2.78 0.09
CA GLY A 86 -9.33 -4.00 0.57
C GLY A 86 -10.27 -5.16 0.76
#